data_AF-A0A4Q5SGQ8-F1
#
_entry.id   AF-A0A4Q5SGQ8-F1
#
_cell.length_a   1.000
_cell.length_b   1.000
_cell.length_c   1.000
_cell.angle_alpha   90.00
_cell.angle_beta   90.00
_cell.angle_gamma   90.00
#
_symmetry.space_group_name_H-M   'P 1'
#
loop_
_entity.id
_entity.type
_entity.pdbx_description
1 polymer ?
#
loop_
_entity_poly.entity_id
_entity_poly.type
_entity_poly.pdbx_seq_one_letter_code
_entity_poly.pdbx_strand_id
1 'polypeptide(L)'
;MYHISELVMSAQPQPASARCPIDHARDDRKSASAAQGGLLAAPEVTSFDAVRAVLRDTDARQAGFKAEVILRYRGRARPPILYLHGEAHRRQRSGTARFFTPRVVETRYRELMERTSDTLLARLVRDGSADLDRLSLEMAVTVAAEIVGLTESDIAGMSRRLDAFFSTAFQTGGGKFAEIMSFLLGQWRMRRFYAKDVKPAIAARRASPREDVISHLLSEGYTPLDILTECFTYGAAGMVTTREFITMAGWHLLERPELRAQFLAADADGQIVILEEILRLEPVVGTLYRHVEGGT
;
A
#
# COMPACT_ATOMS: atom_id res chain seq x y z
N MET A 1 27.94 -69.07 -36.21
CA MET A 1 27.66 -69.22 -34.77
C MET A 1 28.01 -67.87 -34.15
N TYR A 2 27.13 -66.94 -33.79
CA TYR A 2 25.72 -66.95 -33.44
C TYR A 2 25.02 -65.76 -34.12
N HIS A 3 23.77 -65.96 -34.56
CA HIS A 3 22.82 -64.90 -34.89
C HIS A 3 22.18 -64.40 -33.58
N ILE A 4 22.14 -63.09 -33.34
CA ILE A 4 21.14 -62.46 -32.45
C ILE A 4 20.67 -61.17 -33.14
N SER A 5 19.37 -61.15 -33.45
CA SER A 5 18.59 -59.99 -33.89
C SER A 5 18.51 -58.94 -32.79
N GLU A 6 18.83 -57.69 -33.10
CA GLU A 6 18.38 -56.54 -32.29
C GLU A 6 17.17 -55.89 -32.94
N LEU A 7 16.07 -55.89 -32.19
CA LEU A 7 14.85 -55.14 -32.46
C LEU A 7 15.17 -53.65 -32.57
N VAL A 8 14.79 -53.05 -33.69
CA VAL A 8 14.66 -51.60 -33.80
C VAL A 8 13.41 -51.18 -33.01
N MET A 9 13.59 -50.75 -31.77
CA MET A 9 12.57 -49.98 -31.04
C MET A 9 12.52 -48.58 -31.63
N SER A 10 11.46 -48.28 -32.39
CA SER A 10 11.11 -46.93 -32.80
C SER A 10 10.90 -46.07 -31.55
N ALA A 11 11.77 -45.10 -31.31
CA ALA A 11 11.56 -44.07 -30.30
C ALA A 11 10.31 -43.27 -30.70
N GLN A 12 9.25 -43.36 -29.90
CA GLN A 12 8.12 -42.46 -30.03
C GLN A 12 8.58 -41.03 -29.72
N PRO A 13 8.12 -40.01 -30.49
CA PRO A 13 8.44 -38.63 -30.19
C PRO A 13 7.84 -38.25 -28.84
N GLN A 14 8.67 -37.73 -27.93
CA GLN A 14 8.23 -37.13 -26.69
C GLN A 14 7.27 -35.96 -27.00
N PRO A 15 6.16 -35.80 -26.26
CA PRO A 15 5.27 -34.66 -26.45
C PRO A 15 6.04 -33.37 -26.19
N ALA A 16 5.91 -32.42 -27.12
CA ALA A 16 6.50 -31.10 -27.00
C ALA A 16 6.11 -30.51 -25.63
N SER A 17 7.11 -30.16 -24.81
CA SER A 17 6.90 -29.39 -23.60
C SER A 17 6.04 -28.18 -23.96
N ALA A 18 4.84 -28.08 -23.40
CA ALA A 18 3.94 -26.96 -23.63
C ALA A 18 4.70 -25.68 -23.22
N ARG A 19 5.17 -24.92 -24.23
CA ARG A 19 5.76 -23.60 -23.98
C ARG A 19 4.65 -22.73 -23.39
N CYS A 20 4.99 -21.97 -22.35
CA CYS A 20 4.08 -20.98 -21.78
C CYS A 20 3.52 -20.11 -22.92
N PRO A 21 2.19 -19.96 -23.06
CA PRO A 21 1.61 -19.18 -24.14
C PRO A 21 1.87 -17.67 -24.00
N ILE A 22 2.47 -17.24 -22.88
CA ILE A 22 2.86 -15.86 -22.63
C ILE A 22 4.22 -15.60 -23.26
N ASP A 23 4.28 -14.57 -24.11
CA ASP A 23 5.53 -14.02 -24.60
C ASP A 23 6.26 -13.31 -23.44
N HIS A 24 7.27 -13.97 -22.89
CA HIS A 24 8.08 -13.44 -21.80
C HIS A 24 9.01 -12.28 -22.23
N ALA A 25 9.12 -11.97 -23.53
CA ALA A 25 9.80 -10.79 -24.02
C ALA A 25 8.91 -9.53 -24.01
N ARG A 26 7.58 -9.71 -23.91
CA ARG A 26 6.61 -8.61 -23.83
C ARG A 26 6.56 -8.08 -22.39
N ASP A 27 6.88 -6.80 -22.24
CA ASP A 27 6.68 -6.06 -20.99
C ASP A 27 5.46 -5.15 -21.10
N ASP A 28 4.35 -5.58 -20.50
CA ASP A 28 3.10 -4.81 -20.48
C ASP A 28 3.06 -3.77 -19.36
N ARG A 29 4.13 -3.65 -18.56
CA ARG A 29 4.19 -2.75 -17.42
C ARG A 29 4.45 -1.32 -17.85
N LYS A 30 3.64 -0.41 -17.35
CA LYS A 30 3.75 1.05 -17.40
C LYS A 30 4.76 1.59 -16.39
N SER A 31 4.91 0.95 -15.22
CA SER A 31 5.79 1.46 -14.15
C SER A 31 7.20 0.87 -14.14
N ALA A 32 7.53 -0.06 -15.05
CA ALA A 32 8.79 -0.81 -15.02
C ALA A 32 10.05 0.06 -14.96
N SER A 33 10.08 1.16 -15.72
CA SER A 33 11.22 2.10 -15.72
C SER A 33 11.32 2.92 -14.43
N ALA A 34 10.19 3.30 -13.84
CA ALA A 34 10.13 4.05 -12.58
C ALA A 34 10.47 3.18 -11.37
N ALA A 35 10.30 1.85 -11.47
CA ALA A 35 10.62 0.90 -10.41
C ALA A 35 12.12 0.55 -10.31
N GLN A 36 12.96 1.00 -11.25
CA GLN A 36 14.38 0.69 -11.26
C GLN A 36 15.17 1.50 -10.21
N GLY A 37 16.09 0.83 -9.51
CA GLY A 37 17.15 1.49 -8.74
C GLY A 37 16.92 1.61 -7.22
N GLY A 38 15.73 1.31 -6.71
CA GLY A 38 15.43 1.36 -5.28
C GLY A 38 15.66 2.73 -4.62
N LEU A 39 15.24 2.87 -3.38
CA LEU A 39 15.42 4.07 -2.54
C LEU A 39 16.65 3.96 -1.63
N LEU A 40 17.12 2.74 -1.36
CA LEU A 40 18.27 2.46 -0.52
C LEU A 40 19.24 1.54 -1.25
N ALA A 41 20.54 1.80 -1.11
CA ALA A 41 21.57 0.87 -1.54
C ALA A 41 21.56 -0.35 -0.61
N ALA A 42 21.11 -1.49 -1.13
CA ALA A 42 21.06 -2.78 -0.43
C ALA A 42 21.22 -3.93 -1.42
N PRO A 43 21.69 -5.12 -0.99
CA PRO A 43 21.65 -6.31 -1.82
C PRO A 43 20.22 -6.59 -2.30
N GLU A 44 20.06 -6.81 -3.60
CA GLU A 44 18.75 -7.05 -4.21
C GLU A 44 18.43 -8.55 -4.27
N VAL A 45 17.19 -8.89 -3.90
CA VAL A 45 16.65 -10.24 -4.03
C VAL A 45 15.41 -10.16 -4.92
N THR A 46 15.44 -10.82 -6.07
CA THR A 46 14.40 -10.66 -7.11
C THR A 46 13.61 -11.93 -7.42
N SER A 47 14.12 -13.12 -7.10
CA SER A 47 13.39 -14.37 -7.33
C SER A 47 12.24 -14.54 -6.34
N PHE A 48 11.09 -15.06 -6.80
CA PHE A 48 9.90 -15.26 -5.98
C PHE A 48 10.20 -16.03 -4.69
N ASP A 49 10.90 -17.17 -4.80
CA ASP A 49 11.18 -18.03 -3.65
C ASP A 49 12.12 -17.36 -2.64
N ALA A 50 13.16 -16.66 -3.09
CA ALA A 50 14.08 -15.96 -2.20
C ALA A 50 13.41 -14.76 -1.52
N VAL A 51 12.62 -13.96 -2.26
CA VAL A 51 11.81 -12.87 -1.68
C VAL A 51 10.86 -13.42 -0.64
N ARG A 52 10.16 -14.51 -0.95
CA ARG A 52 9.23 -15.17 -0.02
C ARG A 52 9.93 -15.69 1.23
N ALA A 53 11.14 -16.22 1.11
CA ALA A 53 11.94 -16.65 2.26
C ALA A 53 12.28 -15.47 3.17
N VAL A 54 12.82 -14.38 2.60
CA VAL A 54 13.15 -13.15 3.36
C VAL A 54 11.93 -12.53 4.03
N LEU A 55 10.78 -12.48 3.35
CA LEU A 55 9.55 -11.89 3.90
C LEU A 55 8.88 -12.77 4.98
N ARG A 56 9.23 -14.06 5.06
CA ARG A 56 8.72 -15.00 6.07
C ARG A 56 9.68 -15.28 7.21
N ASP A 57 10.92 -14.83 7.08
CA ASP A 57 11.89 -14.84 8.15
C ASP A 57 11.36 -14.01 9.35
N THR A 58 11.23 -14.66 10.50
CA THR A 58 10.72 -14.02 11.72
C THR A 58 11.71 -13.07 12.37
N ASP A 59 13.00 -13.19 12.00
CA ASP A 59 14.09 -12.36 12.51
C ASP A 59 14.35 -11.15 11.59
N ALA A 60 13.84 -11.18 10.36
CA ALA A 60 13.88 -10.05 9.44
C ALA A 60 13.05 -8.87 9.95
N ARG A 61 13.71 -7.71 10.09
CA ARG A 61 13.09 -6.47 10.57
C ARG A 61 12.74 -5.53 9.41
N GLN A 62 11.72 -4.69 9.60
CA GLN A 62 11.36 -3.70 8.60
C GLN A 62 12.48 -2.67 8.45
N ALA A 63 12.96 -2.45 7.22
CA ALA A 63 13.86 -1.37 6.85
C ALA A 63 13.18 -0.45 5.82
N GLY A 64 13.78 0.70 5.49
CA GLY A 64 13.15 1.65 4.57
C GLY A 64 11.91 2.32 5.17
N PHE A 65 11.13 3.04 4.36
CA PHE A 65 10.03 3.91 4.84
C PHE A 65 10.47 4.92 5.93
N LYS A 66 11.75 5.31 5.93
CA LYS A 66 12.40 6.11 7.00
C LYS A 66 12.40 5.41 8.37
N ALA A 67 12.48 4.08 8.37
CA ALA A 67 12.67 3.27 9.58
C ALA A 67 13.76 3.86 10.48
N GLU A 68 14.90 4.26 9.93
CA GLU A 68 16.04 4.79 10.67
C GLU A 68 15.71 6.09 11.41
N VAL A 69 14.86 6.94 10.82
CA VAL A 69 14.37 8.17 11.45
C VAL A 69 13.40 7.84 12.56
N ILE A 70 12.45 6.93 12.32
CA ILE A 70 11.46 6.49 13.33
C ILE A 70 12.14 5.80 14.52
N LEU A 71 13.18 5.01 14.24
CA LEU A 71 14.03 4.36 15.23
C LEU A 71 14.80 5.38 16.08
N ARG A 72 15.23 6.53 15.54
CA ARG A 72 15.87 7.62 16.30
C ARG A 72 14.91 8.34 17.27
N TYR A 73 13.59 8.22 17.05
CA TYR A 73 12.58 8.71 17.99
C TYR A 73 12.16 7.66 19.03
N ARG A 74 12.77 6.46 19.02
CA ARG A 74 12.56 5.46 20.08
C ARG A 74 12.83 6.09 21.45
N GLY A 75 11.89 5.91 22.36
CA GLY A 75 11.89 6.50 23.71
C GLY A 75 11.00 7.73 23.87
N ARG A 76 10.56 8.38 22.78
CA ARG A 76 9.55 9.47 22.84
C ARG A 76 8.15 9.03 22.43
N ALA A 77 8.07 8.03 21.55
CA ALA A 77 6.83 7.43 21.08
C ALA A 77 7.01 5.92 20.88
N ARG A 78 5.91 5.18 20.99
CA ARG A 78 5.82 3.78 20.57
C ARG A 78 5.99 3.72 19.04
N PRO A 79 6.83 2.82 18.51
CA PRO A 79 6.93 2.64 17.06
C PRO A 79 5.58 2.22 16.47
N PRO A 80 5.20 2.71 15.28
CA PRO A 80 4.01 2.24 14.59
C PRO A 80 4.06 0.74 14.30
N ILE A 81 2.89 0.13 14.08
CA ILE A 81 2.74 -1.32 13.86
C ILE A 81 3.69 -1.87 12.80
N LEU A 82 3.95 -1.10 11.74
CA LEU A 82 4.83 -1.45 10.62
C LEU A 82 6.29 -1.76 11.07
N TYR A 83 6.75 -1.15 12.16
CA TYR A 83 8.10 -1.29 12.69
C TYR A 83 8.18 -2.16 13.95
N LEU A 84 7.05 -2.72 14.39
CA LEU A 84 7.02 -3.67 15.48
C LEU A 84 7.38 -5.07 14.99
N HIS A 85 7.96 -5.86 15.90
CA HIS A 85 8.34 -7.25 15.66
C HIS A 85 7.90 -8.15 16.83
N GLY A 86 7.89 -9.46 16.59
CA GLY A 86 7.59 -10.46 17.61
C GLY A 86 6.21 -10.30 18.27
N GLU A 87 6.18 -10.43 19.60
CA GLU A 87 4.94 -10.41 20.38
C GLU A 87 4.22 -9.06 20.32
N ALA A 88 4.96 -7.95 20.37
CA ALA A 88 4.38 -6.60 20.31
C ALA A 88 3.59 -6.37 19.02
N HIS A 89 4.16 -6.80 17.88
CA HIS A 89 3.48 -6.76 16.59
C HIS A 89 2.24 -7.65 16.57
N ARG A 90 2.34 -8.90 17.04
CA ARG A 90 1.20 -9.84 17.09
C ARG A 90 0.05 -9.29 17.93
N ARG A 91 0.34 -8.70 19.10
CA ARG A 91 -0.67 -8.10 19.97
C ARG A 91 -1.40 -6.95 19.29
N GLN A 92 -0.66 -5.97 18.75
CA GLN A 92 -1.28 -4.83 18.08
C GLN A 92 -2.05 -5.26 16.82
N ARG A 93 -1.47 -6.15 16.00
CA ARG A 93 -2.13 -6.68 14.79
C ARG A 93 -3.42 -7.42 15.13
N SER A 94 -3.42 -8.26 16.16
CA SER A 94 -4.65 -8.96 16.58
C SER A 94 -5.72 -7.98 17.05
N GLY A 95 -5.33 -6.89 17.72
CA GLY A 95 -6.26 -5.87 18.20
C GLY A 95 -6.89 -5.04 17.08
N THR A 96 -6.15 -4.76 16.01
CA THR A 96 -6.65 -3.94 14.89
C THR A 96 -7.23 -4.75 13.73
N ALA A 97 -6.81 -6.01 13.53
CA ALA A 97 -7.20 -6.83 12.37
C ALA A 97 -8.72 -6.98 12.21
N ARG A 98 -9.48 -6.95 13.30
CA ARG A 98 -10.95 -7.02 13.27
C ARG A 98 -11.58 -5.92 12.42
N PHE A 99 -10.96 -4.74 12.35
CA PHE A 99 -11.44 -3.61 11.54
C PHE A 99 -11.19 -3.80 10.04
N PHE A 100 -10.35 -4.77 9.66
CA PHE A 100 -9.93 -5.01 8.27
C PHE A 100 -10.40 -6.36 7.72
N THR A 101 -11.28 -7.06 8.44
CA THR A 101 -11.78 -8.36 7.95
C THR A 101 -12.64 -8.17 6.70
N PRO A 102 -12.64 -9.12 5.75
CA PRO A 102 -13.45 -9.01 4.53
C PRO A 102 -14.93 -8.75 4.82
N ARG A 103 -15.47 -9.41 5.85
CA ARG A 103 -16.85 -9.20 6.30
C ARG A 103 -17.09 -7.76 6.75
N VAL A 104 -16.20 -7.18 7.56
CA VAL A 104 -16.35 -5.79 8.02
C VAL A 104 -16.24 -4.81 6.86
N VAL A 105 -15.31 -5.04 5.93
CA VAL A 105 -15.20 -4.21 4.72
C VAL A 105 -16.50 -4.21 3.93
N GLU A 106 -17.06 -5.39 3.69
CA GLU A 106 -18.31 -5.57 2.96
C GLU A 106 -19.50 -4.94 3.68
N THR A 107 -19.66 -5.19 4.98
CA THR A 107 -20.87 -4.77 5.70
C THR A 107 -20.85 -3.33 6.18
N ARG A 108 -19.66 -2.75 6.40
CA ARG A 108 -19.52 -1.43 7.05
C ARG A 108 -18.98 -0.36 6.12
N TYR A 109 -18.07 -0.70 5.22
CA TYR A 109 -17.38 0.29 4.40
C TYR A 109 -17.87 0.31 2.95
N ARG A 110 -18.49 -0.75 2.43
CA ARG A 110 -19.01 -0.78 1.05
C ARG A 110 -19.91 0.41 0.73
N GLU A 111 -20.90 0.68 1.57
CA GLU A 111 -21.83 1.80 1.32
C GLU A 111 -21.09 3.15 1.30
N LEU A 112 -20.07 3.33 2.14
CA LEU A 112 -19.21 4.53 2.10
C LEU A 112 -18.42 4.59 0.79
N MET A 113 -17.86 3.47 0.33
CA MET A 113 -17.11 3.40 -0.93
C MET A 113 -18.00 3.76 -2.13
N GLU A 114 -19.22 3.23 -2.16
CA GLU A 114 -20.20 3.49 -3.23
C GLU A 114 -20.62 4.95 -3.25
N ARG A 115 -21.07 5.51 -2.12
CA ARG A 115 -21.45 6.93 -2.03
C ARG A 115 -20.31 7.89 -2.39
N THR A 116 -19.08 7.55 -1.98
CA THR A 116 -17.89 8.34 -2.31
C THR A 116 -17.62 8.28 -3.80
N SER A 117 -17.69 7.09 -4.40
CA SER A 117 -17.53 6.89 -5.84
C SER A 117 -18.57 7.67 -6.63
N ASP A 118 -19.85 7.59 -6.24
CA ASP A 118 -20.95 8.34 -6.88
C ASP A 118 -20.72 9.85 -6.83
N THR A 119 -20.27 10.37 -5.69
CA THR A 119 -19.97 11.80 -5.52
C THR A 119 -18.83 12.24 -6.43
N LEU A 120 -17.76 11.45 -6.50
CA LEU A 120 -16.60 11.72 -7.35
C LEU A 120 -16.95 11.65 -8.84
N LEU A 121 -17.76 10.67 -9.24
CA LEU A 121 -18.22 10.51 -10.62
C LEU A 121 -19.21 11.61 -11.02
N ALA A 122 -20.12 12.02 -10.14
CA ALA A 122 -21.01 13.14 -10.39
C ALA A 122 -20.23 14.44 -10.65
N ARG A 123 -19.14 14.67 -9.90
CA ARG A 123 -18.22 15.78 -10.13
C ARG A 123 -17.56 15.69 -11.51
N LEU A 124 -17.03 14.51 -11.87
CA LEU A 124 -16.44 14.27 -13.19
C LEU A 124 -17.43 14.55 -14.33
N VAL A 125 -18.67 14.06 -14.22
CA VAL A 125 -19.72 14.26 -15.23
C VAL A 125 -20.07 15.75 -15.37
N ARG A 126 -20.24 16.46 -14.25
CA ARG A 126 -20.55 17.89 -14.23
C ARG A 126 -19.45 18.73 -14.87
N ASP A 127 -18.19 18.43 -14.54
CA ASP A 127 -17.03 19.22 -14.96
C ASP A 127 -16.50 18.79 -16.35
N GLY A 128 -16.99 17.67 -16.89
CA GLY A 128 -16.62 17.09 -18.19
C GLY A 128 -15.22 16.47 -18.24
N SER A 129 -14.40 16.71 -17.22
CA SER A 129 -13.05 16.16 -17.08
C SER A 129 -12.63 16.18 -15.61
N ALA A 130 -11.70 15.31 -15.24
CA ALA A 130 -11.08 15.32 -13.92
C ALA A 130 -9.68 14.69 -13.96
N ASP A 131 -8.89 15.00 -12.95
CA ASP A 131 -7.63 14.32 -12.67
C ASP A 131 -7.92 13.05 -11.84
N LEU A 132 -7.73 11.88 -12.46
CA LEU A 132 -8.00 10.58 -11.85
C LEU A 132 -7.19 10.38 -10.57
N ASP A 133 -5.94 10.86 -10.53
CA ASP A 133 -5.07 10.72 -9.38
C ASP A 133 -5.63 11.47 -8.15
N ARG A 134 -6.20 12.66 -8.37
CA ARG A 134 -6.87 13.43 -7.31
C ARG A 134 -8.17 12.79 -6.84
N LEU A 135 -8.98 12.25 -7.75
CA LEU A 135 -10.18 11.50 -7.38
C LEU A 135 -9.83 10.26 -6.56
N SER A 136 -8.79 9.54 -6.98
CA SER A 136 -8.30 8.34 -6.31
C SER A 136 -7.78 8.62 -4.91
N LEU A 137 -7.06 9.75 -4.73
CA LEU A 137 -6.61 10.19 -3.41
C LEU A 137 -7.81 10.51 -2.49
N GLU A 138 -8.82 11.21 -3.00
CA GLU A 138 -10.01 11.56 -2.22
C GLU A 138 -10.78 10.30 -1.78
N MET A 139 -10.95 9.33 -2.68
CA MET A 139 -11.53 8.01 -2.38
C MET A 139 -10.74 7.29 -1.27
N ALA A 140 -9.43 7.14 -1.47
CA ALA A 140 -8.57 6.40 -0.55
C ALA A 140 -8.50 7.05 0.84
N VAL A 141 -8.41 8.39 0.91
CA VAL A 141 -8.41 9.12 2.18
C VAL A 141 -9.74 9.00 2.89
N THR A 142 -10.87 9.09 2.17
CA THR A 142 -12.20 8.97 2.78
C THR A 142 -12.40 7.63 3.47
N VAL A 143 -12.10 6.54 2.75
CA VAL A 143 -12.27 5.18 3.28
C VAL A 143 -11.30 4.89 4.43
N ALA A 144 -10.01 5.19 4.24
CA ALA A 144 -9.02 4.92 5.28
C ALA A 144 -9.23 5.78 6.54
N ALA A 145 -9.73 7.01 6.38
CA ALA A 145 -10.08 7.86 7.52
C ALA A 145 -11.22 7.26 8.35
N GLU A 146 -12.23 6.66 7.73
CA GLU A 146 -13.30 5.97 8.46
C GLU A 146 -12.76 4.79 9.28
N ILE A 147 -11.88 3.97 8.70
CA ILE A 147 -11.32 2.79 9.37
C ILE A 147 -10.40 3.19 10.53
N VAL A 148 -9.53 4.19 10.29
CA VAL A 148 -8.56 4.67 11.30
C VAL A 148 -9.28 5.45 12.41
N GLY A 149 -10.35 6.15 12.05
CA GLY A 149 -11.07 7.06 12.93
C GLY A 149 -10.58 8.51 12.82
N LEU A 150 -10.37 9.04 11.62
CA LEU A 150 -10.03 10.47 11.37
C LEU A 150 -11.24 11.28 10.88
N THR A 151 -12.42 10.91 11.36
CA THR A 151 -13.75 11.38 10.90
C THR A 151 -14.08 12.83 11.27
N GLU A 152 -13.37 13.43 12.22
CA GLU A 152 -13.56 14.82 12.67
C GLU A 152 -12.70 15.81 11.87
N SER A 153 -12.42 15.45 10.61
CA SER A 153 -11.56 16.20 9.71
C SER A 153 -12.33 16.55 8.43
N ASP A 154 -12.07 17.73 7.89
CA ASP A 154 -12.44 18.03 6.50
C ASP A 154 -11.60 17.13 5.56
N ILE A 155 -12.26 16.20 4.87
CA ILE A 155 -11.62 15.21 3.99
C ILE A 155 -10.76 15.90 2.92
N ALA A 156 -11.29 16.90 2.22
CA ALA A 156 -10.54 17.59 1.17
C ALA A 156 -9.31 18.32 1.72
N GLY A 157 -9.42 18.88 2.92
CA GLY A 157 -8.30 19.47 3.65
C GLY A 157 -7.28 18.43 4.11
N MET A 158 -7.74 17.28 4.60
CA MET A 158 -6.89 16.18 5.08
C MET A 158 -6.10 15.56 3.93
N SER A 159 -6.76 15.28 2.80
CA SER A 159 -6.11 14.79 1.57
C SER A 159 -4.96 15.69 1.15
N ARG A 160 -5.16 17.02 1.12
CA ARG A 160 -4.10 17.98 0.80
C ARG A 160 -2.96 17.99 1.81
N ARG A 161 -3.24 17.85 3.11
CA ARG A 161 -2.21 17.82 4.16
C ARG A 161 -1.35 16.57 4.07
N LEU A 162 -1.98 15.42 3.82
CA LEU A 162 -1.31 14.13 3.67
C LEU A 162 -0.51 14.07 2.37
N ASP A 163 -1.07 14.50 1.25
CA ASP A 163 -0.36 14.58 -0.03
C ASP A 163 0.87 15.50 0.05
N ALA A 164 0.74 16.67 0.68
CA ALA A 164 1.87 17.57 0.92
C ALA A 164 2.94 16.96 1.84
N PHE A 165 2.55 16.07 2.77
CA PHE A 165 3.49 15.36 3.63
C PHE A 165 4.24 14.27 2.87
N PHE A 166 3.52 13.44 2.09
CA PHE A 166 4.10 12.32 1.36
C PHE A 166 4.91 12.75 0.14
N SER A 167 4.47 13.75 -0.63
CA SER A 167 5.22 14.29 -1.78
C SER A 167 6.61 14.82 -1.43
N THR A 168 6.81 15.33 -0.20
CA THR A 168 8.12 15.80 0.27
C THR A 168 8.91 14.71 0.98
N ALA A 169 8.27 13.62 1.40
CA ALA A 169 8.96 12.51 2.03
C ALA A 169 9.96 11.82 1.09
N PHE A 170 9.78 11.95 -0.22
CA PHE A 170 10.59 11.34 -1.28
C PHE A 170 11.60 12.28 -1.97
N GLN A 171 11.70 13.54 -1.56
CA GLN A 171 12.71 14.45 -2.11
C GLN A 171 14.01 14.35 -1.31
N THR A 172 15.03 13.72 -1.90
CA THR A 172 16.42 13.73 -1.42
C THR A 172 17.30 14.42 -2.46
N GLY A 173 17.91 15.53 -2.10
CA GLY A 173 18.79 16.29 -2.98
C GLY A 173 18.80 17.78 -2.65
N GLY A 174 19.81 18.22 -1.91
CA GLY A 174 20.00 19.64 -1.58
C GLY A 174 21.10 19.83 -0.54
N GLY A 175 21.72 21.01 -0.50
CA GLY A 175 22.72 21.34 0.52
C GLY A 175 22.12 21.38 1.94
N LYS A 176 22.97 21.49 2.97
CA LYS A 176 22.57 21.48 4.40
C LYS A 176 21.41 22.42 4.74
N PHE A 177 21.33 23.58 4.07
CA PHE A 177 20.21 24.52 4.27
C PHE A 177 18.87 23.96 3.77
N ALA A 178 18.85 23.32 2.60
CA ALA A 178 17.65 22.69 2.06
C ALA A 178 17.17 21.54 2.94
N GLU A 179 18.08 20.76 3.52
CA GLU A 179 17.75 19.70 4.47
C GLU A 179 17.09 20.26 5.74
N ILE A 180 17.66 21.33 6.31
CA ILE A 180 17.08 22.01 7.48
C ILE A 180 15.69 22.57 7.15
N MET A 181 15.53 23.22 6.01
CA MET A 181 14.23 23.77 5.60
C MET A 181 13.20 22.67 5.35
N SER A 182 13.59 21.56 4.72
CA SER A 182 12.75 20.38 4.52
C SER A 182 12.33 19.77 5.86
N PHE A 183 13.25 19.67 6.82
CA PHE A 183 12.95 19.21 8.17
C PHE A 183 11.94 20.12 8.89
N LEU A 184 12.17 21.45 8.89
CA LEU A 184 11.27 22.42 9.51
C LEU A 184 9.88 22.38 8.88
N LEU A 185 9.81 22.30 7.56
CA LEU A 185 8.56 22.17 6.83
C LEU A 185 7.83 20.86 7.16
N GLY A 186 8.56 19.74 7.25
CA GLY A 186 8.03 18.46 7.70
C GLY A 186 7.44 18.53 9.11
N GLN A 187 8.16 19.15 10.05
CA GLN A 187 7.67 19.37 11.41
C GLN A 187 6.41 20.25 11.44
N TRP A 188 6.37 21.31 10.64
CA TRP A 188 5.19 22.16 10.52
C TRP A 188 3.98 21.39 9.96
N ARG A 189 4.17 20.60 8.90
CA ARG A 189 3.10 19.76 8.31
C ARG A 189 2.58 18.73 9.31
N MET A 190 3.48 18.06 10.03
CA MET A 190 3.12 17.10 11.08
C MET A 190 2.29 17.77 12.19
N ARG A 191 2.72 18.93 12.68
CA ARG A 191 1.97 19.71 13.68
C ARG A 191 0.61 20.16 13.17
N ARG A 192 0.54 20.57 11.90
CA ARG A 192 -0.72 20.99 11.26
C ARG A 192 -1.70 19.84 11.12
N PHE A 193 -1.23 18.66 10.68
CA PHE A 193 -2.05 17.45 10.60
C PHE A 193 -2.51 17.00 12.00
N TYR A 194 -1.62 17.03 12.99
CA TYR A 194 -2.02 16.74 14.37
C TYR A 194 -3.12 17.70 14.87
N ALA A 195 -2.94 19.01 14.68
CA ALA A 195 -3.88 20.00 15.20
C ALA A 195 -5.25 19.97 14.50
N LYS A 196 -5.29 19.64 13.20
CA LYS A 196 -6.52 19.69 12.39
C LYS A 196 -7.25 18.36 12.25
N ASP A 197 -6.55 17.23 12.40
CA ASP A 197 -7.10 15.90 12.11
C ASP A 197 -7.04 14.99 13.34
N VAL A 198 -5.85 14.78 13.89
CA VAL A 198 -5.64 13.76 14.94
C VAL A 198 -6.14 14.23 16.30
N LYS A 199 -5.89 15.48 16.69
CA LYS A 199 -6.31 16.01 17.99
C LYS A 199 -7.84 16.04 18.14
N PRO A 200 -8.62 16.53 17.15
CA PRO A 200 -10.09 16.44 17.20
C PRO A 200 -10.59 14.99 17.29
N ALA A 201 -10.02 14.08 16.50
CA ALA A 201 -10.35 12.66 16.54
C ALA A 201 -10.11 12.06 17.94
N ILE A 202 -8.93 12.29 18.53
CA ILE A 202 -8.62 11.83 19.89
C ILE A 202 -9.63 12.38 20.90
N ALA A 203 -9.96 13.67 20.82
CA ALA A 203 -10.92 14.29 21.73
C ALA A 203 -12.31 13.63 21.61
N ALA A 204 -12.78 13.40 20.39
CA ALA A 204 -14.05 12.73 20.14
C ALA A 204 -14.07 11.31 20.70
N ARG A 205 -13.01 10.51 20.51
CA ARG A 205 -12.95 9.12 21.00
C ARG A 205 -12.76 9.01 22.51
N ARG A 206 -12.14 10.01 23.14
CA ARG A 206 -12.09 10.10 24.60
C ARG A 206 -13.46 10.37 25.20
N ALA A 207 -14.29 11.16 24.53
CA ALA A 207 -15.65 11.45 24.97
C ALA A 207 -16.61 10.28 24.65
N SER A 208 -16.47 9.67 23.48
CA SER A 208 -17.31 8.57 23.01
C SER A 208 -16.47 7.61 22.16
N PRO A 209 -15.97 6.51 22.75
CA PRO A 209 -15.24 5.48 22.02
C PRO A 209 -16.09 4.87 20.90
N ARG A 210 -15.44 4.50 19.80
CA ARG A 210 -16.09 3.89 18.62
C ARG A 210 -15.36 2.61 18.21
N GLU A 211 -15.87 1.94 17.19
CA GLU A 211 -15.22 0.78 16.60
C GLU A 211 -14.22 1.19 15.52
N ASP A 212 -13.11 1.82 15.90
CA ASP A 212 -12.05 2.25 15.00
C ASP A 212 -10.65 2.08 15.63
N VAL A 213 -9.61 2.25 14.80
CA VAL A 213 -8.22 2.08 15.24
C VAL A 213 -7.87 3.04 16.38
N ILE A 214 -8.22 4.33 16.27
CA ILE A 214 -7.91 5.33 17.30
C ILE A 214 -8.53 4.97 18.66
N SER A 215 -9.78 4.51 18.68
CA SER A 215 -10.44 4.06 19.90
C SER A 215 -9.70 2.88 20.53
N HIS A 216 -9.26 1.91 19.71
CA HIS A 216 -8.48 0.79 20.19
C HIS A 216 -7.11 1.23 20.75
N LEU A 217 -6.37 2.08 20.04
CA LEU A 217 -5.07 2.59 20.52
C LEU A 217 -5.21 3.36 21.84
N LEU A 218 -6.27 4.16 21.98
CA LEU A 218 -6.57 4.85 23.24
C LEU A 218 -6.84 3.86 24.38
N SER A 219 -7.56 2.75 24.12
CA SER A 219 -7.81 1.70 25.13
C SER A 219 -6.53 0.99 25.57
N GLU A 220 -5.53 0.89 24.69
CA GLU A 220 -4.20 0.32 24.96
C GLU A 220 -3.19 1.33 25.54
N GLY A 221 -3.67 2.52 25.92
CA GLY A 221 -2.87 3.58 26.55
C GLY A 221 -1.85 4.23 25.63
N TYR A 222 -2.10 4.25 24.31
CA TYR A 222 -1.24 4.99 23.36
C TYR A 222 -1.39 6.50 23.59
N THR A 223 -0.25 7.20 23.56
CA THR A 223 -0.21 8.65 23.70
C THR A 223 -0.69 9.34 22.42
N PRO A 224 -1.05 10.64 22.45
CA PRO A 224 -1.39 11.38 21.25
C PRO A 224 -0.28 11.40 20.19
N LEU A 225 0.99 11.32 20.61
CA LEU A 225 2.13 11.22 19.68
C LEU A 225 2.19 9.84 19.02
N ASP A 226 1.96 8.77 19.78
CA ASP A 226 1.92 7.41 19.21
C ASP A 226 0.81 7.31 18.16
N ILE A 227 -0.38 7.80 18.49
CA ILE A 227 -1.54 7.81 17.58
C ILE A 227 -1.22 8.62 16.31
N LEU A 228 -0.59 9.78 16.44
CA LEU A 228 -0.16 10.59 15.28
C LEU A 228 0.75 9.80 14.34
N THR A 229 1.76 9.11 14.88
CA THR A 229 2.69 8.30 14.08
C THR A 229 2.01 7.09 13.45
N GLU A 230 1.04 6.49 14.14
CA GLU A 230 0.23 5.41 13.59
C GLU A 230 -0.65 5.89 12.44
N CYS A 231 -1.29 7.07 12.58
CA CYS A 231 -2.09 7.68 11.52
C CYS A 231 -1.27 7.94 10.24
N PHE A 232 -0.02 8.38 10.36
CA PHE A 232 0.86 8.50 9.18
C PHE A 232 1.19 7.16 8.55
N THR A 233 1.33 6.10 9.35
CA THR A 233 1.60 4.75 8.87
C THR A 233 0.41 4.22 8.07
N TYR A 234 -0.81 4.32 8.61
CA TYR A 234 -2.02 3.97 7.86
C TYR A 234 -2.26 4.88 6.65
N GLY A 235 -1.92 6.18 6.76
CA GLY A 235 -1.98 7.10 5.63
C GLY A 235 -1.10 6.67 4.47
N ALA A 236 0.17 6.36 4.74
CA ALA A 236 1.09 5.86 3.71
C ALA A 236 0.63 4.51 3.16
N ALA A 237 0.31 3.56 4.04
CA ALA A 237 0.04 2.18 3.67
C ALA A 237 -1.33 1.96 3.02
N GLY A 238 -2.33 2.77 3.33
CA GLY A 238 -3.70 2.60 2.86
C GLY A 238 -4.21 3.71 1.95
N MET A 239 -3.72 4.95 2.08
CA MET A 239 -4.21 6.07 1.27
C MET A 239 -3.37 6.24 -0.01
N VAL A 240 -2.04 6.22 0.11
CA VAL A 240 -1.14 6.44 -1.04
C VAL A 240 -1.18 5.25 -2.00
N THR A 241 -1.00 4.03 -1.50
CA THR A 241 -1.00 2.80 -2.30
C THR A 241 -2.33 2.56 -3.01
N THR A 242 -3.46 2.80 -2.34
CA THR A 242 -4.79 2.65 -2.95
C THR A 242 -5.03 3.69 -4.03
N ARG A 243 -4.61 4.96 -3.82
CA ARG A 243 -4.65 6.01 -4.85
C ARG A 243 -3.86 5.59 -6.09
N GLU A 244 -2.64 5.13 -5.89
CA GLU A 244 -1.75 4.68 -6.97
C GLU A 244 -2.38 3.51 -7.72
N PHE A 245 -2.95 2.55 -7.01
CA PHE A 245 -3.54 1.37 -7.64
C PHE A 245 -4.79 1.71 -8.46
N ILE A 246 -5.70 2.54 -7.94
CA ILE A 246 -6.87 3.01 -8.71
C ILE A 246 -6.40 3.74 -9.98
N THR A 247 -5.35 4.57 -9.86
CA THR A 247 -4.78 5.31 -11.00
C THR A 247 -4.17 4.35 -12.03
N MET A 248 -3.41 3.33 -11.61
CA MET A 248 -2.84 2.33 -12.50
C MET A 248 -3.89 1.47 -13.18
N ALA A 249 -4.88 0.98 -12.43
CA ALA A 249 -5.99 0.22 -12.97
C ALA A 249 -6.76 1.06 -14.01
N GLY A 250 -7.08 2.31 -13.69
CA GLY A 250 -7.71 3.24 -14.62
C GLY A 250 -6.85 3.49 -15.86
N TRP A 251 -5.53 3.64 -15.72
CA TRP A 251 -4.63 3.86 -16.85
C TRP A 251 -4.57 2.65 -17.79
N HIS A 252 -4.61 1.42 -17.27
CA HIS A 252 -4.72 0.22 -18.12
C HIS A 252 -6.10 0.10 -18.80
N LEU A 253 -7.18 0.30 -18.05
CA LEU A 253 -8.55 0.14 -18.56
C LEU A 253 -8.93 1.24 -19.55
N LEU A 254 -8.46 2.47 -19.38
CA LEU A 254 -8.81 3.58 -20.28
C LEU A 254 -8.09 3.50 -21.62
N GLU A 255 -6.86 2.96 -21.66
CA GLU A 255 -6.08 2.84 -22.89
C GLU A 255 -6.27 1.53 -23.65
N ARG A 256 -6.80 0.48 -23.01
CA ARG A 256 -6.98 -0.86 -23.63
C ARG A 256 -8.47 -1.19 -23.76
N PRO A 257 -9.12 -0.86 -24.90
CA PRO A 257 -10.57 -1.02 -25.07
C PRO A 257 -11.08 -2.44 -24.84
N GLU A 258 -10.29 -3.45 -25.23
CA GLU A 258 -10.64 -4.87 -25.08
C GLU A 258 -10.65 -5.28 -23.60
N LEU A 259 -9.64 -4.82 -22.84
CA LEU A 259 -9.57 -5.08 -21.39
C LEU A 259 -10.71 -4.37 -20.66
N ARG A 260 -11.03 -3.14 -21.06
CA ARG A 260 -12.19 -2.41 -20.53
C ARG A 260 -13.50 -3.14 -20.79
N ALA A 261 -13.70 -3.64 -22.02
CA ALA A 261 -14.90 -4.38 -22.37
C ALA A 261 -15.04 -5.66 -21.53
N GLN A 262 -13.93 -6.39 -21.32
CA GLN A 262 -13.91 -7.57 -20.44
C GLN A 262 -14.25 -7.21 -18.99
N PHE A 263 -13.65 -6.14 -18.45
CA PHE A 263 -13.91 -5.68 -17.09
C PHE A 263 -15.39 -5.30 -16.88
N LEU A 264 -15.98 -4.56 -17.83
CA LEU A 264 -17.38 -4.13 -17.75
C LEU A 264 -18.38 -5.27 -17.95
N ALA A 265 -18.01 -6.33 -18.65
CA ALA A 265 -18.86 -7.50 -18.86
C ALA A 265 -18.76 -8.55 -17.73
N ALA A 266 -17.72 -8.47 -16.89
CA ALA A 266 -17.50 -9.38 -15.78
C ALA A 266 -18.38 -9.05 -14.57
N ASP A 267 -18.68 -10.06 -13.76
CA ASP A 267 -19.22 -9.90 -12.41
C ASP A 267 -18.13 -9.43 -11.42
N ALA A 268 -18.49 -9.28 -10.14
CA ALA A 268 -17.56 -8.78 -9.13
C ALA A 268 -16.30 -9.64 -9.00
N ASP A 269 -16.44 -10.97 -9.05
CA ASP A 269 -15.30 -11.89 -8.94
C ASP A 269 -14.39 -11.79 -10.18
N GLY A 270 -14.97 -11.71 -11.38
CA GLY A 270 -14.20 -11.51 -12.60
C GLY A 270 -13.49 -10.14 -12.66
N GLN A 271 -14.13 -9.08 -12.15
CA GLN A 271 -13.49 -7.77 -12.00
C GLN A 271 -12.30 -7.82 -11.04
N ILE A 272 -12.44 -8.53 -9.91
CA ILE A 272 -11.36 -8.73 -8.94
C ILE A 272 -10.18 -9.46 -9.59
N VAL A 273 -10.42 -10.52 -10.36
CA VAL A 273 -9.34 -11.24 -11.08
C VAL A 273 -8.56 -10.32 -12.01
N ILE A 274 -9.23 -9.44 -12.75
CA ILE A 274 -8.57 -8.46 -13.62
C ILE A 274 -7.72 -7.48 -12.80
N LEU A 275 -8.27 -6.98 -11.69
CA LEU A 275 -7.53 -6.07 -10.79
C LEU A 275 -6.31 -6.76 -10.16
N GLU A 276 -6.44 -8.01 -9.73
CA GLU A 276 -5.33 -8.80 -9.18
C GLU A 276 -4.21 -8.99 -10.21
N GLU A 277 -4.55 -9.24 -11.48
CA GLU A 277 -3.56 -9.35 -12.54
C GLU A 277 -2.86 -8.01 -12.82
N ILE A 278 -3.60 -6.89 -12.80
CA ILE A 278 -2.98 -5.56 -12.88
C ILE A 278 -2.04 -5.35 -11.68
N LEU A 279 -2.44 -5.72 -10.47
CA LEU A 279 -1.59 -5.58 -9.27
C LEU A 279 -0.35 -6.47 -9.32
N ARG A 280 -0.45 -7.67 -9.93
CA ARG A 280 0.69 -8.57 -10.14
C ARG A 280 1.72 -7.97 -11.10
N LEU A 281 1.25 -7.29 -12.15
CA LEU A 281 2.10 -6.61 -13.14
C LEU A 281 2.65 -5.27 -12.62
N GLU A 282 1.80 -4.51 -11.93
CA GLU A 282 2.03 -3.15 -11.43
C GLU A 282 1.91 -3.09 -9.90
N PRO A 283 2.85 -3.70 -9.15
CA PRO A 283 2.82 -3.61 -7.71
C PRO A 283 3.08 -2.16 -7.29
N VAL A 284 2.09 -1.53 -6.64
CA VAL A 284 2.23 -0.17 -6.07
C VAL A 284 3.37 -0.08 -5.05
N VAL A 285 3.73 -1.20 -4.43
CA VAL A 285 4.96 -1.35 -3.65
C VAL A 285 5.85 -2.40 -4.31
N GLY A 286 6.64 -1.96 -5.30
CA GLY A 286 7.55 -2.85 -6.06
C GLY A 286 8.80 -3.29 -5.30
N THR A 287 9.17 -2.60 -4.22
CA THR A 287 10.38 -2.92 -3.43
C THR A 287 10.11 -2.77 -1.94
N LEU A 288 10.51 -3.79 -1.16
CA LEU A 288 10.47 -3.79 0.30
C LEU A 288 11.88 -3.99 0.84
N TYR A 289 12.19 -3.31 1.94
CA TYR A 289 13.49 -3.42 2.60
C TYR A 289 13.36 -4.21 3.90
N ARG A 290 14.35 -5.07 4.14
CA ARG A 290 14.49 -5.83 5.38
C ARG A 290 15.90 -5.70 5.94
N HIS A 291 16.00 -5.71 7.26
CA HIS A 291 17.26 -5.90 7.96
C HIS A 291 17.28 -7.31 8.56
N VAL A 292 18.24 -8.13 8.17
CA VAL A 292 18.43 -9.49 8.71
C VAL A 292 19.70 -9.46 9.56
N GLU A 293 19.61 -9.86 10.84
CA GLU A 293 20.81 -9.96 11.69
C GLU A 293 21.67 -11.14 11.20
N GLY A 294 22.94 -10.88 10.85
CA GLY A 294 23.90 -11.89 10.39
C GLY A 294 24.25 -11.89 8.90
N GLY A 295 23.69 -10.98 8.10
CA GLY A 295 24.15 -10.75 6.72
C GLY A 295 25.40 -9.86 6.71
N THR A 296 26.53 -10.42 6.30
CA THR A 296 27.75 -9.65 5.94
C THR A 296 27.51 -8.72 4.78
#